data_AF-A0A5C8ICL2-F1
#
_entry.id   AF-A0A5C8ICL2-F1
#
_cell.length_a   1.000
_cell.length_b   1.000
_cell.length_c   1.000
_cell.angle_alpha   90.00
_cell.angle_beta   90.00
_cell.angle_gamma   90.00
#
_symmetry.space_group_name_H-M   'P 1'
#
loop_
_entity.id
_entity.type
_entity.pdbx_description
1 polymer ?
#
loop_
_entity_poly.entity_id
_entity_poly.type
_entity_poly.pdbx_seq_one_letter_code
_entity_poly.pdbx_strand_id
1 'polypeptide(L)' 'MRYAQVVEGLVVNVVIWDGEAPYGPEGQLVLPGTDMPVGIGWRYEGGAWIAPQIIEEDT' A
#
# COMPACT_ATOMS: atom_id res chain seq x y z
N MET A 1 10.52 7.07 6.03
CA MET A 1 9.36 6.25 6.43
C MET A 1 8.87 5.43 5.25
N ARG A 2 8.21 4.28 5.48
CA ARG A 2 7.64 3.43 4.42
C ARG A 2 6.18 3.82 4.22
N TYR A 3 5.77 4.07 2.98
CA TYR A 3 4.40 4.45 2.62
C TYR A 3 3.83 3.49 1.58
N ALA A 4 2.56 3.15 1.70
CA ALA A 4 1.78 2.49 0.68
C ALA A 4 1.08 3.54 -0.19
N GLN A 5 1.28 3.47 -1.50
CA GLN A 5 0.53 4.27 -2.47
C GLN A 5 -0.76 3.54 -2.81
N VAL A 6 -1.89 4.17 -2.49
CA VAL A 6 -3.23 3.62 -2.64
C VAL A 6 -3.97 4.38 -3.74
N VAL A 7 -4.44 3.64 -4.75
CA VAL A 7 -5.29 4.16 -5.84
C VAL A 7 -6.58 3.35 -5.82
N GLU A 8 -7.73 4.03 -5.69
CA GLU A 8 -9.05 3.38 -5.62
C GLU A 8 -9.15 2.26 -4.57
N GLY A 9 -8.47 2.44 -3.44
CA GLY A 9 -8.41 1.45 -2.37
C GLY A 9 -7.43 0.29 -2.59
N LEU A 10 -6.71 0.24 -3.72
CA LEU A 10 -5.69 -0.77 -4.02
C LEU A 10 -4.29 -0.22 -3.78
N VAL A 11 -3.43 -0.99 -3.10
CA VAL A 11 -2.01 -0.68 -2.98
C VAL A 11 -1.31 -1.03 -4.29
N VAL A 12 -0.84 -0.01 -4.98
CA VAL A 12 -0.15 -0.14 -6.28
C VAL A 12 1.37 -0.03 -6.16
N ASN A 13 1.87 0.58 -5.07
CA ASN A 13 3.29 0.74 -4.83
C ASN A 13 3.59 0.86 -3.33
N VAL A 14 4.84 0.57 -2.95
CA VAL A 14 5.36 0.84 -1.62
C VAL A 14 6.68 1.59 -1.73
N VAL A 15 6.74 2.79 -1.17
CA VAL A 15 7.87 3.69 -1.29
C VAL A 15 8.49 4.00 0.06
N ILE A 16 9.82 4.15 0.09
CA ILE A 16 10.52 4.73 1.24
C ILE A 16 10.69 6.22 0.93
N TRP A 17 10.13 7.07 1.77
CA TRP A 17 10.10 8.51 1.56
C TRP A 17 10.39 9.26 2.86
N ASP A 18 11.08 10.38 2.78
CA ASP A 18 11.45 11.25 3.90
C ASP A 18 10.37 12.32 4.22
N GLY A 19 9.37 12.47 3.36
CA GLY A 19 8.24 13.39 3.55
C GLY A 19 8.34 14.68 2.74
N GLU A 20 9.42 14.87 1.98
CA GLU A 20 9.58 16.02 1.07
C GLU A 20 9.72 15.56 -0.38
N ALA A 21 8.88 16.11 -1.27
CA ALA A 21 9.01 15.85 -2.71
C ALA A 21 8.55 17.07 -3.50
N PRO A 22 9.28 17.46 -4.57
CA PRO A 22 8.85 18.53 -5.46
C PRO A 22 7.58 18.17 -6.26
N TYR A 23 7.25 16.87 -6.35
CA TYR A 23 6.03 16.36 -6.98
C TYR A 23 5.44 15.24 -6.10
N GLY A 24 4.12 15.25 -5.89
CA GLY A 24 3.41 14.23 -5.13
C GLY A 24 3.00 13.04 -6.01
N PRO A 25 3.01 11.81 -5.48
CA PRO A 25 2.49 10.66 -6.22
C PRO A 25 0.98 10.78 -6.43
N GLU A 26 0.47 10.19 -7.51
CA GLU A 26 -0.97 10.06 -7.72
C GLU A 26 -1.59 9.12 -6.68
N GLY A 27 -2.79 9.46 -6.18
CA GLY A 27 -3.47 8.69 -5.13
C GLY A 27 -3.08 9.09 -3.71
N GLN A 28 -3.38 8.21 -2.74
CA GLN A 28 -3.16 8.46 -1.32
C GLN A 28 -1.89 7.75 -0.84
N LEU A 29 -1.03 8.46 -0.12
CA LEU A 29 0.04 7.86 0.66
C LEU A 29 -0.45 7.55 2.07
N VAL A 30 -0.44 6.27 2.44
CA VAL A 30 -0.82 5.82 3.78
C VAL A 30 0.40 5.19 4.43
N LEU A 31 0.63 5.46 5.73
CA LEU A 31 1.65 4.80 6.52
C LEU A 31 1.12 3.42 6.97
N PRO A 32 1.58 2.30 6.39
CA PRO A 32 1.37 1.00 7.01
C PRO A 32 2.28 0.98 8.24
N GLY A 33 1.70 0.90 9.44
CA GLY A 33 2.45 0.90 10.70
C GLY A 33 3.66 -0.05 10.67
N THR A 34 4.66 0.22 11.52
CA THR A 34 5.98 -0.44 11.47
C THR A 34 5.96 -1.96 11.51
N ASP A 35 4.89 -2.56 12.05
CA ASP A 35 4.85 -3.98 12.40
C ASP A 35 4.06 -4.82 11.39
N MET A 36 3.45 -4.20 10.36
CA MET A 36 2.61 -4.91 9.39
C MET A 36 3.23 -4.90 7.99
N PRO A 37 3.46 -6.08 7.37
CA PRO A 37 3.99 -6.18 6.02
C PRO A 37 2.89 -5.90 4.98
N VAL A 38 2.48 -4.65 4.83
CA VAL A 38 1.63 -4.21 3.71
C VAL A 38 2.47 -4.20 2.43
N GLY A 39 1.90 -4.71 1.34
CA GLY A 39 2.54 -4.82 0.04
C GLY A 39 1.60 -4.47 -1.11
N ILE A 40 2.13 -4.52 -2.33
CA ILE A 40 1.33 -4.36 -3.55
C ILE A 40 0.23 -5.42 -3.61
N GLY A 41 -0.96 -5.04 -4.09
CA GLY A 41 -2.13 -5.92 -4.20
C GLY A 41 -3.01 -5.97 -2.96
N TRP A 42 -2.58 -5.38 -1.83
CA TRP A 42 -3.42 -5.21 -0.65
C TRP A 42 -4.50 -4.16 -0.90
N ARG A 43 -5.65 -4.27 -0.22
CA ARG A 43 -6.68 -3.21 -0.21
C ARG A 43 -6.63 -2.40 1.08
N TYR A 44 -6.95 -1.12 0.99
CA TYR A 44 -7.14 -0.22 2.12
C TYR A 44 -8.58 0.29 2.14
N GLU A 45 -9.36 -0.17 3.10
CA GLU A 45 -10.80 0.12 3.21
C GLU A 45 -11.18 0.44 4.65
N GLY A 46 -11.84 1.57 4.87
CA GLY A 46 -12.32 1.96 6.20
C GLY A 46 -11.22 2.04 7.28
N GLY A 47 -9.97 2.29 6.88
CA GLY A 47 -8.82 2.33 7.79
C GLY A 47 -8.12 0.98 8.02
N ALA A 48 -8.62 -0.10 7.42
CA ALA A 48 -8.08 -1.46 7.56
C ALA A 48 -7.33 -1.94 6.31
N TRP A 49 -6.32 -2.77 6.53
CA TRP A 49 -5.53 -3.43 5.49
C TRP A 49 -6.07 -4.84 5.22
N ILE A 50 -6.39 -5.15 3.96
CA ILE A 50 -6.91 -6.44 3.53
C ILE A 50 -5.88 -7.08 2.60
N ALA A 51 -5.35 -8.24 3.00
CA ALA A 51 -4.39 -8.98 2.20
C ALA A 51 -5.03 -9.50 0.89
N PRO A 52 -4.29 -9.56 -0.22
CA PRO A 52 -4.78 -10.18 -1.44
C PRO A 52 -5.05 -11.67 -1.19
N GLN A 53 -6.08 -12.22 -1.85
CA GLN A 53 -6.28 -13.66 -1.85
C GLN A 53 -5.20 -14.30 -2.74
N ILE A 54 -4.41 -15.22 -2.16
CA ILE A 54 -3.52 -16.08 -2.93
C ILE A 54 -4.42 -17.10 -3.61
N ILE A 55 -4.55 -16.99 -4.93
CA ILE A 55 -5.11 -18.09 -5.73
C ILE A 55 -3.96 -19.07 -5.87
N GLU A 56 -3.99 -20.16 -5.11
CA GLU A 56 -3.13 -21.31 -5.42
C GLU A 56 -3.63 -21.87 -6.74
N GLU A 57 -2.91 -21.63 -7.84
CA GLU A 57 -3.12 -22.39 -9.06
C GLU A 57 -2.67 -23.82 -8.78
N ASP A 58 -3.63 -24.73 -8.56
CA ASP A 58 -3.41 -26.18 -8.56
C ASP A 58 -2.73 -26.56 -9.89
N THR A 59 -1.39 -26.62 -9.89
CA THR A 59 -0.56 -27.04 -11.02
C THR A 59 -0.13 -28.49 -10.85
#